data_AF-A0A1G2DZR9-F1
#
_entry.id   AF-A0A1G2DZR9-F1
#
_cell.length_a   1.000
_cell.length_b   1.000
_cell.length_c   1.000
_cell.angle_alpha   90.00
_cell.angle_beta   90.00
_cell.angle_gamma   90.00
#
_symmetry.space_group_name_H-M   'P 1'
#
loop_
_entity.id
_entity.type
_entity.pdbx_description
1 polymer ?
#
loop_
_entity_poly.entity_id
_entity_poly.type
_entity_poly.pdbx_seq_one_letter_code
_entity_poly.pdbx_strand_id
1 'polypeptide(L)' 'MAFQKFEEGSRGDFAPRPMIKGNWKCSECGVEITELPFEPAPDRPIFCRECWAKKRAEKFGK' A
#
# COMPACT_ATOMS: atom_id res chain seq x y z
N MET A 1 46.62 -11.45 -8.90
CA MET A 1 45.81 -10.27 -9.28
C MET A 1 44.37 -10.72 -9.34
N ALA A 2 43.57 -10.36 -8.32
CA ALA A 2 42.21 -10.85 -8.12
C ALA A 2 41.26 -10.22 -9.15
N PHE A 3 40.65 -11.07 -9.97
CA PHE A 3 39.57 -10.75 -10.90
C PHE A 3 38.40 -10.15 -10.12
N GLN A 4 38.14 -8.86 -10.35
CA GLN A 4 37.19 -8.07 -9.59
C GLN A 4 35.76 -8.48 -9.94
N LYS A 5 35.04 -8.94 -8.92
CA LYS A 5 33.63 -9.35 -8.93
C LYS A 5 32.73 -8.15 -9.23
N PHE A 6 32.19 -8.10 -10.44
CA PHE A 6 31.24 -7.08 -10.93
C PHE A 6 29.78 -7.50 -10.75
N GLU A 7 29.44 -8.19 -9.66
CA GLU A 7 28.05 -8.59 -9.41
C GLU A 7 27.40 -7.70 -8.36
N GLU A 8 26.57 -6.80 -8.90
CA GLU A 8 25.32 -6.35 -8.30
C GLU A 8 25.41 -5.14 -7.37
N GLY A 9 25.46 -3.98 -8.03
CA GLY A 9 25.22 -2.69 -7.40
C GLY A 9 23.84 -2.60 -6.75
N SER A 10 23.82 -1.92 -5.62
CA SER A 10 22.64 -1.29 -5.02
C SER A 10 21.61 -2.24 -4.38
N ARG A 11 22.01 -2.90 -3.28
CA ARG A 11 21.05 -3.29 -2.23
C ARG A 11 20.61 -2.01 -1.50
N GLY A 12 19.84 -1.18 -2.19
CA GLY A 12 19.38 0.10 -1.68
C GLY A 12 18.68 -0.07 -0.34
N ASP A 13 19.15 0.70 0.64
CA ASP A 13 18.57 0.92 1.95
C ASP A 13 17.10 1.36 1.82
N PHE A 14 16.20 0.38 1.70
CA PHE A 14 14.77 0.62 1.73
C PHE A 14 14.39 0.87 3.19
N ALA A 15 14.42 2.13 3.62
CA ALA A 15 13.90 2.52 4.93
C ALA A 15 12.52 1.86 5.14
N PRO A 16 12.24 1.24 6.31
CA PRO A 16 10.97 0.58 6.54
C PRO A 16 9.86 1.62 6.40
N ARG A 17 8.98 1.40 5.42
CA ARG A 17 7.80 2.24 5.19
C ARG A 17 7.03 2.29 6.50
N PRO A 18 6.83 3.45 7.14
CA PRO A 18 6.02 3.51 8.35
C PRO A 18 4.59 3.07 7.98
N MET A 19 4.21 1.86 8.39
CA MET A 19 2.84 1.40 8.30
C MET A 19 2.09 2.04 9.45
N ILE A 20 1.14 2.91 9.13
CA ILE A 20 0.28 3.51 10.13
C ILE A 20 -0.70 2.41 10.52
N LYS A 21 -0.64 2.00 11.79
CA LYS A 21 -1.63 1.09 12.38
C LYS A 21 -2.74 1.94 13.00
N GLY A 22 -3.95 1.77 12.54
CA GLY A 22 -5.12 2.46 13.08
C GLY A 22 -6.38 1.72 12.70
N ASN A 23 -7.49 1.96 13.39
CA ASN A 23 -8.75 1.28 13.15
C ASN A 23 -9.65 2.22 12.33
N TRP A 24 -9.79 1.96 11.03
CA TRP A 24 -10.63 2.75 10.13
C TRP A 24 -11.76 1.93 9.55
N LYS A 25 -12.93 2.53 9.38
CA LYS A 25 -14.09 1.82 8.83
C LYS A 25 -14.21 2.06 7.33
N CYS A 26 -14.35 0.97 6.57
CA CYS A 26 -14.68 1.06 5.15
C CYS A 26 -16.07 1.68 4.97
N SER A 27 -16.19 2.72 4.14
CA SER A 27 -17.47 3.39 3.89
C SER A 27 -18.47 2.51 3.11
N GLU A 28 -18.03 1.41 2.51
CA GLU A 28 -18.87 0.56 1.66
C GLU A 28 -19.32 -0.73 2.37
N CYS A 29 -18.43 -1.40 3.10
CA CYS A 29 -18.72 -2.66 3.78
C CYS A 29 -18.62 -2.60 5.31
N GLY A 30 -18.14 -1.49 5.88
CA GLY A 30 -17.97 -1.35 7.33
C GLY A 30 -16.78 -2.11 7.93
N VAL A 31 -15.97 -2.80 7.10
CA VAL A 31 -14.81 -3.55 7.61
C VAL A 31 -13.76 -2.61 8.20
N GLU A 32 -13.14 -3.08 9.28
CA GLU A 32 -12.07 -2.39 9.98
C GLU A 32 -10.74 -2.62 9.25
N ILE A 33 -10.12 -1.54 8.79
CA ILE A 33 -8.80 -1.55 8.14
C ILE A 33 -7.80 -1.18 9.21
N THR A 34 -6.82 -2.05 9.44
CA THR A 34 -5.84 -1.93 10.54
C THR A 34 -4.49 -1.35 10.12
N GLU A 35 -4.24 -1.24 8.81
CA GLU A 35 -2.93 -0.93 8.25
C GLU A 35 -3.05 -0.14 6.95
N LEU A 36 -2.59 1.12 6.97
CA LEU A 36 -2.55 1.99 5.81
C LEU A 36 -1.18 2.67 5.69
N PRO A 37 -0.60 2.75 4.48
CA PRO A 37 0.66 3.47 4.24
C PRO A 37 0.45 4.98 4.05
N PHE A 38 -0.78 5.47 4.18
CA PHE A 38 -1.15 6.88 4.01
C PHE A 38 -2.02 7.33 5.17
N GLU A 39 -1.95 8.63 5.48
CA GLU A 39 -2.78 9.24 6.50
C GLU A 39 -4.26 9.25 6.05
N PRO A 40 -5.16 8.66 6.85
CA PRO A 40 -6.59 8.60 6.55
C PRO A 40 -7.21 9.96 6.81
N ALA A 41 -7.53 10.68 5.73
CA ALA A 41 -8.22 11.96 5.81
C ALA A 41 -9.73 11.77 5.98
N PRO A 42 -10.41 12.53 6.87
CA PRO A 42 -11.87 12.46 7.05
C PRO A 42 -12.64 12.96 5.81
N ASP A 43 -11.96 13.68 4.90
CA ASP A 43 -12.53 14.22 3.68
C ASP A 43 -12.68 13.16 2.55
N ARG A 44 -11.95 12.03 2.63
CA ARG A 44 -12.00 10.97 1.60
C ARG A 44 -12.56 9.67 2.17
N PRO A 45 -13.55 9.04 1.50
CA PRO A 45 -14.07 7.74 1.92
C PRO A 45 -12.97 6.68 1.81
N ILE A 46 -12.75 5.97 2.90
CA ILE A 46 -11.76 4.90 2.97
C ILE A 46 -12.44 3.61 2.50
N PHE A 47 -11.77 2.89 1.61
CA PHE A 47 -12.22 1.59 1.13
C PHE A 47 -11.22 0.51 1.52
N CYS A 48 -11.71 -0.66 1.91
CA CYS A 48 -10.84 -1.79 2.13
C CYS A 48 -10.23 -2.28 0.81
N ARG A 49 -9.19 -3.11 0.91
CA ARG A 49 -8.48 -3.67 -0.25
C ARG A 49 -9.44 -4.31 -1.26
N GLU A 50 -10.49 -4.98 -0.78
CA GLU A 50 -11.47 -5.66 -1.62
C GLU A 50 -12.41 -4.68 -2.35
N CYS A 51 -13.03 -3.75 -1.63
CA CYS A 51 -13.90 -2.71 -2.22
C CYS A 51 -13.13 -1.85 -3.22
N TRP A 52 -11.90 -1.48 -2.87
CA TRP A 52 -11.02 -0.73 -3.76
C TRP A 52 -10.64 -1.54 -5.01
N ALA A 53 -10.33 -2.84 -4.86
CA ALA A 53 -10.01 -3.71 -5.98
C ALA A 53 -11.21 -3.88 -6.93
N LYS A 54 -12.43 -4.06 -6.39
CA LYS A 54 -13.66 -4.15 -7.19
C LYS A 54 -13.92 -2.86 -8.00
N LYS A 55 -13.88 -1.70 -7.35
CA LYS A 55 -14.04 -0.38 -8.01
C LYS A 55 -12.99 -0.14 -9.09
N ARG A 56 -11.73 -0.52 -8.82
CA ARG A 56 -10.64 -0.34 -9.78
C ARG A 56 -10.74 -1.31 -10.95
N ALA A 57 -11.20 -2.54 -10.72
CA ALA A 57 -11.42 -3.54 -11.76
C ALA A 57 -12.50 -3.10 -12.76
N GLU A 58 -13.64 -2.57 -12.30
CA GLU A 58 -14.68 -2.02 -13.18
C GLU A 58 -14.17 -0.88 -14.06
N LYS A 59 -13.28 -0.03 -13.52
CA LYS A 59 -12.75 1.15 -14.24
C LYS A 59 -11.68 0.79 -15.27
N PHE A 60 -11.02 -0.36 -15.15
CA PHE A 60 -9.94 -0.78 -16.05
C PHE A 60 -10.45 -1.55 -17.27
N GLY A 61 -11.71 -2.01 -17.26
CA GLY A 61 -12.31 -2.78 -18.37
C GLY A 61 -13.12 -1.97 -19.38
N LYS A 62 -13.06 -0.63 -19.34
CA LYS A 62 -13.82 0.26 -20.23
C LYS A 62 -12.94 1.04 -21.17
#